data_AF-R7IT71-F1
#
_entry.id   AF-R7IT71-F1
#
_cell.length_a   1.000
_cell.length_b   1.000
_cell.length_c   1.000
_cell.angle_alpha   90.00
_cell.angle_beta   90.00
_cell.angle_gamma   90.00
#
_symmetry.space_group_name_H-M   'P 1'
#
loop_
_entity.id
_entity.type
_entity.pdbx_description
1 polymer ?
#
loop_
_entity_poly.entity_id
_entity_poly.type
_entity_poly.pdbx_seq_one_letter_code
_entity_poly.pdbx_strand_id
1 'polypeptide(L)'
;MEFGFPEGVIEFCKGIQAAAPVDSHVVPEPWAMPGYDADVIMAAGAFISGASIELSADGPIKPPYAVYFQGGLTWYHAKLGIMKSLQYLINSGHIDINTLFIK
;
A
#
# COMPACT_ATOMS: atom_id res chain seq x y z
N MET A 1 6.51 3.78 -6.67
CA MET A 1 5.73 5.04 -6.73
C MET A 1 6.25 5.95 -5.63
N GLU A 2 6.33 7.27 -5.84
CA GLU A 2 6.81 8.22 -4.82
C GLU A 2 5.68 9.20 -4.47
N PHE A 3 5.42 9.37 -3.18
CA PHE A 3 4.37 10.28 -2.71
C PHE A 3 4.91 11.65 -2.28
N GLY A 4 6.16 11.74 -1.83
CA GLY A 4 6.73 12.97 -1.28
C GLY A 4 6.26 13.32 0.14
N PHE A 5 5.33 12.56 0.72
CA PHE A 5 4.86 12.68 2.11
C PHE A 5 4.58 11.29 2.73
N PRO A 6 4.76 11.12 4.05
CA PRO A 6 4.70 9.81 4.70
C PRO A 6 3.31 9.15 4.66
N GLU A 7 2.25 9.94 4.79
CA GLU A 7 0.87 9.43 4.81
C GLU A 7 0.49 8.78 3.47
N GLY A 8 1.13 9.20 2.37
CA GLY A 8 0.91 8.59 1.06
C GLY A 8 1.32 7.12 1.03
N VAL A 9 2.45 6.78 1.65
CA VAL A 9 2.93 5.39 1.78
C VAL A 9 1.99 4.60 2.70
N ILE A 10 1.63 5.20 3.84
CA ILE A 10 0.84 4.56 4.89
C ILE A 10 -0.56 4.21 4.38
N GLU A 11 -1.29 5.19 3.85
CA GLU A 11 -2.67 4.99 3.39
C GLU A 11 -2.74 4.12 2.14
N PHE A 12 -1.73 4.17 1.27
CA PHE A 12 -1.64 3.23 0.15
C PHE A 12 -1.50 1.79 0.65
N CYS A 13 -0.58 1.50 1.58
CA CYS A 13 -0.40 0.14 2.11
C CYS A 13 -1.65 -0.35 2.87
N LYS A 14 -2.31 0.51 3.66
CA LYS A 14 -3.60 0.17 4.29
C LYS A 14 -4.66 -0.23 3.27
N GLY A 15 -4.74 0.48 2.15
CA GLY A 15 -5.66 0.13 1.07
C GLY A 15 -5.34 -1.20 0.38
N ILE A 16 -4.05 -1.51 0.19
CA ILE A 16 -3.61 -2.82 -0.31
C ILE A 16 -3.99 -3.94 0.67
N GLN A 17 -3.71 -3.78 1.97
CA GLN A 17 -4.07 -4.78 2.98
C GLN A 17 -5.59 -4.99 3.03
N ALA A 18 -6.38 -3.92 2.98
CA ALA A 18 -7.83 -4.01 2.94
C ALA A 18 -8.40 -4.68 1.67
N ALA A 19 -7.60 -4.79 0.61
CA ALA A 19 -7.96 -5.51 -0.62
C ALA A 19 -7.43 -6.95 -0.63
N ALA A 20 -6.70 -7.37 0.40
CA ALA A 20 -6.07 -8.68 0.45
C ALA A 20 -7.10 -9.81 0.71
N PRO A 21 -6.86 -11.04 0.23
CA PRO A 21 -7.72 -12.18 0.51
C PRO A 21 -7.60 -12.70 1.94
N VAL A 22 -6.43 -12.51 2.58
CA VAL A 22 -6.12 -12.93 3.95
C VAL A 22 -5.82 -11.70 4.79
N ASP A 23 -6.24 -11.70 6.05
CA ASP A 23 -5.99 -10.63 7.04
C ASP A 23 -6.38 -9.22 6.60
N SER A 24 -7.41 -9.09 5.75
CA SER A 24 -7.89 -7.79 5.25
C SER A 24 -8.52 -6.88 6.31
N HIS A 25 -8.83 -7.44 7.48
CA HIS A 25 -9.32 -6.70 8.64
C HIS A 25 -8.18 -6.14 9.50
N VAL A 26 -6.94 -6.58 9.28
CA VAL A 26 -5.75 -6.08 9.99
C VAL A 26 -5.28 -4.80 9.29
N VAL A 27 -4.91 -3.80 10.09
CA VAL A 27 -4.39 -2.53 9.60
C VAL A 27 -2.87 -2.54 9.73
N PRO A 28 -2.11 -2.39 8.65
CA PRO A 28 -0.67 -2.34 8.72
C PRO A 28 -0.22 -1.01 9.34
N GLU A 29 0.84 -1.06 10.13
CA GLU A 29 1.46 0.09 10.78
C GLU A 29 2.98 0.07 10.49
N PRO A 30 3.63 1.24 10.40
CA PRO A 30 5.09 1.30 10.32
C PRO A 30 5.74 0.64 11.54
N TRP A 31 6.78 -0.16 11.32
CA TRP A 31 7.53 -0.78 12.41
C TRP A 31 9.03 -0.83 12.11
N ALA A 32 9.82 -0.91 13.18
CA ALA A 32 11.28 -0.96 13.12
C ALA A 32 11.76 -2.33 12.62
N MET A 33 11.68 -2.54 11.30
CA MET A 33 12.09 -3.80 10.65
C MET A 33 13.62 -3.98 10.73
N PRO A 34 14.11 -5.13 11.25
CA PRO A 34 15.55 -5.39 11.31
C PRO A 34 16.22 -5.27 9.95
N GLY A 35 17.35 -4.55 9.90
CA GLY A 35 18.12 -4.33 8.67
C GLY A 35 17.75 -3.05 7.90
N TYR A 36 16.71 -2.33 8.33
CA TYR A 36 16.35 -1.02 7.79
C TYR A 36 16.75 0.12 8.72
N ASP A 37 17.08 1.27 8.13
CA ASP A 37 17.47 2.52 8.80
C ASP A 37 16.29 3.43 9.16
N ALA A 38 15.08 3.02 8.75
CA ALA A 38 13.83 3.70 9.00
C ALA A 38 12.72 2.66 9.22
N ASP A 39 11.62 3.07 9.85
CA ASP A 39 10.44 2.23 9.97
C ASP A 39 9.93 1.85 8.58
N VAL A 40 9.49 0.60 8.44
CA VAL A 40 8.94 0.06 7.20
C VAL A 40 7.50 -0.32 7.46
N ILE A 41 6.61 0.05 6.54
CA ILE A 41 5.24 -0.46 6.50
C ILE A 41 5.15 -1.52 5.41
N MET A 42 4.37 -2.57 5.65
CA MET A 42 4.15 -3.66 4.71
C MET A 42 2.70 -4.14 4.76
N ALA A 43 2.09 -4.27 3.58
CA ALA A 43 0.83 -4.94 3.33
C ALA A 43 1.13 -6.29 2.65
N ALA A 44 0.82 -7.38 3.35
CA ALA A 44 1.20 -8.74 2.97
C ALA A 44 0.12 -9.77 3.36
N GLY A 45 -1.15 -9.46 3.11
CA GLY A 45 -2.29 -10.37 3.29
C GLY A 45 -2.33 -11.53 2.26
N ALA A 46 -1.22 -12.26 2.15
CA ALA A 46 -0.99 -13.36 1.23
C ALA A 46 -1.41 -14.71 1.86
N PHE A 47 -1.74 -15.69 1.03
CA PHE A 47 -1.96 -17.07 1.50
C PHE A 47 -0.67 -17.71 2.01
N ILE A 48 0.45 -17.43 1.36
CA ILE A 48 1.78 -17.86 1.80
C ILE A 48 2.53 -16.67 2.39
N SER A 49 2.98 -16.83 3.64
CA SER A 49 3.71 -15.79 4.37
C SER A 49 4.92 -15.28 3.58
N GLY A 50 4.92 -13.99 3.26
CA GLY A 50 6.02 -13.32 2.56
C GLY A 50 6.08 -13.59 1.04
N ALA A 51 5.05 -14.20 0.45
CA ALA A 51 5.01 -14.44 -1.00
C ALA A 51 4.78 -13.13 -1.77
N SER A 52 5.84 -12.57 -2.36
CA SER A 52 5.78 -11.34 -3.17
C SER A 52 5.24 -11.55 -4.59
N ILE A 53 4.92 -12.79 -4.98
CA ILE A 53 4.13 -13.08 -6.18
C ILE A 53 2.64 -12.80 -5.96
N GLU A 54 2.18 -12.86 -4.71
CA GLU A 54 0.87 -12.40 -4.31
C GLU A 54 0.86 -10.87 -4.15
N LEU A 55 -0.32 -10.28 -4.19
CA LEU A 55 -0.48 -8.83 -4.13
C LEU A 55 0.10 -8.28 -2.83
N SER A 56 1.10 -7.39 -2.92
CA SER A 56 1.76 -6.80 -1.77
C SER A 56 2.21 -5.37 -2.05
N ALA A 57 2.38 -4.60 -0.98
CA ALA A 57 3.01 -3.29 -1.03
C ALA A 57 3.81 -3.02 0.23
N ASP A 58 4.97 -2.40 0.09
CA ASP A 58 5.84 -2.06 1.19
C ASP A 58 6.70 -0.84 0.86
N GLY A 59 7.20 -0.17 1.90
CA GLY A 59 8.05 0.99 1.72
C GLY A 59 8.57 1.55 3.04
N PRO A 60 9.78 2.15 3.04
CA PRO A 60 10.30 2.83 4.21
C PRO A 60 9.59 4.17 4.41
N ILE A 61 9.33 4.54 5.66
CA ILE A 61 8.81 5.86 6.06
C ILE A 61 9.98 6.85 6.08
N LYS A 62 10.52 7.13 4.89
CA LYS A 62 11.58 8.11 4.66
C LYS A 62 11.46 8.74 3.28
N PRO A 63 11.90 10.00 3.09
CA PRO A 63 11.95 10.62 1.76
C PRO A 63 12.67 9.74 0.72
N PRO A 64 12.15 9.63 -0.53
CA PRO A 64 11.04 10.37 -1.12
C PRO A 64 9.64 9.77 -0.84
N TYR A 65 9.52 8.92 0.18
CA TYR A 65 8.30 8.20 0.55
C TYR A 65 7.83 7.30 -0.58
N ALA A 66 8.72 6.36 -0.91
CA ALA A 66 8.51 5.42 -1.99
C ALA A 66 7.75 4.18 -1.52
N VAL A 67 6.74 3.78 -2.30
CA VAL A 67 6.06 2.49 -2.20
C VAL A 67 6.51 1.58 -3.34
N TYR A 68 6.90 0.37 -2.99
CA TYR A 68 7.04 -0.76 -3.89
C TYR A 68 5.73 -1.53 -3.87
N PHE A 69 5.11 -1.66 -5.04
CA PHE A 69 3.86 -2.37 -5.23
C PHE A 69 4.10 -3.45 -6.27
N GLN A 70 3.85 -4.70 -5.90
CA GLN A 70 4.20 -5.86 -6.71
C GLN A 70 3.22 -7.01 -6.53
N GLY A 71 3.38 -8.00 -7.41
CA GLY A 71 2.60 -9.23 -7.37
C GLY A 71 1.12 -9.04 -7.73
N GLY A 72 0.37 -10.09 -7.50
CA GLY A 72 -1.03 -10.21 -7.89
C GLY A 72 -1.23 -11.44 -8.76
N LEU A 73 -1.74 -12.51 -8.15
CA LEU A 73 -1.98 -13.80 -8.82
C LEU A 73 -2.93 -13.67 -10.01
N THR A 74 -3.84 -12.70 -9.95
CA THR A 74 -4.74 -12.37 -11.05
C THR A 74 -4.73 -10.86 -11.28
N TRP A 75 -4.88 -10.47 -12.53
CA TRP A 75 -5.01 -9.06 -12.91
C TRP A 75 -6.16 -8.38 -12.16
N TYR A 76 -7.28 -9.08 -11.93
CA TYR A 76 -8.46 -8.52 -11.29
C TYR A 76 -8.20 -8.13 -9.85
N HIS A 77 -7.46 -8.98 -9.13
CA HIS A 77 -7.08 -8.71 -7.76
C HIS A 77 -6.09 -7.55 -7.68
N ALA A 78 -5.09 -7.50 -8.57
CA ALA A 78 -4.15 -6.37 -8.64
C ALA A 78 -4.87 -5.04 -8.93
N LYS A 79 -5.81 -5.02 -9.88
CA LYS A 79 -6.62 -3.83 -10.16
C LYS A 79 -7.46 -3.42 -8.96
N LEU A 80 -8.12 -4.37 -8.29
CA LEU A 80 -8.89 -4.08 -7.07
C LEU A 80 -8.00 -3.45 -6.00
N GLY A 81 -6.79 -3.98 -5.78
CA GLY A 81 -5.81 -3.43 -4.85
C GLY A 81 -5.48 -1.97 -5.14
N ILE A 82 -5.16 -1.64 -6.38
CA ILE A 82 -4.85 -0.26 -6.78
C ILE A 82 -6.07 0.65 -6.55
N MET A 83 -7.27 0.24 -6.97
CA MET A 83 -8.49 1.02 -6.78
C MET A 83 -8.79 1.26 -5.29
N LYS A 84 -8.60 0.24 -4.45
CA LYS A 84 -8.80 0.33 -3.00
C LYS A 84 -7.79 1.27 -2.36
N SER A 85 -6.53 1.23 -2.79
CA SER A 85 -5.47 2.12 -2.32
C SER A 85 -5.74 3.57 -2.65
N LEU A 86 -6.20 3.85 -3.87
CA LEU A 86 -6.65 5.20 -4.25
C LEU A 86 -7.83 5.66 -3.40
N GLN A 87 -8.81 4.78 -3.13
CA GLN A 87 -9.95 5.12 -2.28
C GLN A 87 -9.53 5.50 -0.85
N TYR A 88 -8.52 4.83 -0.29
CA TYR A 88 -7.98 5.17 1.04
C TYR A 88 -7.31 6.55 1.05
N LEU A 89 -6.52 6.87 0.02
CA LEU A 89 -5.91 8.18 -0.14
C LEU A 89 -6.94 9.31 -0.28
N ILE A 90 -8.07 9.03 -0.95
CA ILE A 90 -9.18 9.98 -1.06
C ILE A 90 -9.91 10.13 0.28
N ASN A 91 -10.24 9.01 0.94
CA ASN A 91 -10.98 9.03 2.21
C ASN A 91 -10.21 9.69 3.35
N SER A 92 -8.87 9.60 3.33
CA SER A 92 -7.98 10.27 4.29
C SER A 92 -7.74 11.74 3.95
N GLY A 93 -8.22 12.23 2.81
CA GLY A 93 -8.09 13.63 2.39
C GLY A 93 -6.73 13.99 1.80
N HIS A 94 -5.89 13.00 1.48
CA HIS A 94 -4.57 13.24 0.88
C HIS A 94 -4.62 13.41 -0.65
N ILE A 95 -5.70 12.96 -1.29
CA ILE A 95 -5.95 13.16 -2.73
C ILE A 95 -7.39 13.63 -2.93
N ASP A 96 -7.57 14.69 -3.74
CA ASP A 96 -8.90 15.10 -4.19
C ASP A 96 -9.25 14.41 -5.51
N ILE A 97 -10.37 13.69 -5.53
CA ILE A 97 -10.85 12.99 -6.73
C ILE A 97 -11.05 13.93 -7.93
N ASN A 98 -11.40 15.19 -7.67
CA ASN A 98 -11.62 16.17 -8.74
C ASN A 98 -10.33 16.50 -9.48
N THR A 99 -9.18 16.40 -8.82
CA THR A 99 -7.87 16.66 -9.43
C THR A 99 -7.44 15.57 -10.42
N LEU A 100 -8.02 14.37 -10.34
CA LEU A 100 -7.70 13.24 -11.22
C LEU A 100 -8.36 13.34 -12.60
N PHE A 101 -9.44 14.12 -12.71
CA PHE A 101 -10.24 14.25 -13.94
C PHE A 101 -9.97 15.55 -14.70
N ILE A 102 -9.13 16.44 -14.17
CA ILE A 102 -8.70 17.65 -14.88
C ILE A 102 -7.53 17.27 -15.80
N LYS A 103 -7.86 16.96 -17.04
CA LYS A 103 -6.93 16.96 -18.18
C LYS A 103 -7.44 17.92 -19.24
#